data_AF-A0A9D5AQM7-F1
#
_entry.id   AF-A0A9D5AQM7-F1
#
_cell.length_a   1.000
_cell.length_b   1.000
_cell.length_c   1.000
_cell.angle_alpha   90.00
_cell.angle_beta   90.00
_cell.angle_gamma   90.00
#
_symmetry.space_group_name_H-M   'P 1'
#
loop_
_entity.id
_entity.type
_entity.pdbx_description
1 polymer ?
#
loop_
_entity_poly.entity_id
_entity_poly.type
_entity_poly.pdbx_seq_one_letter_code
_entity_poly.pdbx_strand_id
1 'polypeptide(L)'
;MKFEKVTRRAQEQFQMVLEEQSRFAFDIDLDAPKVRVPLRTSGSDRCDSHFLLDFGHFTLHTAESQSDEQRQHLYSRFCITGRDIAAFFTDCGSDFGSCSLVKPNYDGQIVNSPITDKDGNVYSLIDRCGMAVLVNQIKVPHPSFPSTLISIQVPNLGIHFSSERYFRIMELLNILYKTMDNCSQPTSDSFQSKLTPWSSVDLATHGRILVWKGIGNSVATWHPCFLVLSGSYLYVFESAKSPSYQRYSRFFTSFSILFVGN
;
A
#
# COMPACT_ATOMS: atom_id res chain seq x y z
N MET A 1 45.12 32.89 -28.20
CA MET A 1 43.64 33.02 -28.35
C MET A 1 42.92 31.83 -29.02
N LYS A 2 43.54 30.98 -29.86
CA LYS A 2 42.83 29.84 -30.49
C LYS A 2 42.65 28.60 -29.58
N PHE A 3 43.65 28.26 -28.77
CA PHE A 3 43.61 27.04 -27.93
C PHE A 3 42.52 27.09 -26.86
N GLU A 4 42.48 28.15 -26.06
CA GLU A 4 41.52 28.33 -24.95
C GLU A 4 40.04 28.24 -25.40
N LYS A 5 39.75 28.74 -26.61
CA LYS A 5 38.42 28.67 -27.22
C LYS A 5 38.03 27.25 -27.65
N VAL A 6 39.02 26.44 -28.04
CA VAL A 6 38.84 25.03 -28.40
C VAL A 6 38.69 24.18 -27.15
N THR A 7 39.48 24.43 -26.10
CA THR A 7 39.36 23.72 -24.82
C THR A 7 38.01 23.99 -24.16
N ARG A 8 37.54 25.26 -24.18
CA ARG A 8 36.23 25.62 -23.64
C ARG A 8 35.09 24.90 -24.37
N ARG A 9 35.12 24.83 -25.70
CA ARG A 9 34.11 24.09 -26.47
C ARG A 9 34.16 22.59 -26.23
N ALA A 10 35.35 22.00 -26.14
CA ALA A 10 35.50 20.59 -25.82
C ALA A 10 34.95 20.27 -24.42
N GLN A 11 35.18 21.16 -23.44
CA GLN A 11 34.68 21.03 -22.08
C GLN A 11 33.15 21.23 -21.99
N GLU A 12 32.60 22.19 -22.74
CA GLU A 12 31.15 22.40 -22.90
C GLU A 12 30.49 21.16 -23.56
N GLN A 13 31.11 20.57 -24.59
CA GLN A 13 30.62 19.34 -25.22
C GLN A 13 30.73 18.13 -24.28
N PHE A 14 31.82 18.00 -23.53
CA PHE A 14 31.97 16.93 -22.55
C PHE A 14 30.92 17.04 -21.45
N GLN A 15 30.67 18.24 -20.95
CA GLN A 15 29.64 18.50 -19.94
C GLN A 15 28.23 18.19 -20.47
N MET A 16 27.93 18.55 -21.71
CA MET A 16 26.65 18.28 -22.37
C MET A 16 26.41 16.77 -22.54
N VAL A 17 27.40 16.03 -23.02
CA VAL A 17 27.34 14.55 -23.14
C VAL A 17 27.15 13.88 -21.77
N LEU A 18 27.80 14.45 -20.76
CA LEU A 18 27.75 14.00 -19.38
C LEU A 18 26.41 14.30 -18.66
N GLU A 19 25.63 15.26 -19.16
CA GLU A 19 24.29 15.63 -18.69
C GLU A 19 23.18 14.89 -19.45
N GLU A 20 23.39 14.57 -20.73
CA GLU A 20 22.41 13.85 -21.57
C GLU A 20 22.34 12.34 -21.23
N GLN A 21 23.45 11.73 -20.80
CA GLN A 21 23.45 10.30 -20.46
C GLN A 21 23.05 10.04 -18.99
N SER A 22 22.01 9.22 -18.80
CA SER A 22 21.70 8.62 -17.49
C SER A 22 22.86 7.72 -17.06
N ARG A 23 23.67 8.17 -16.10
CA ARG A 23 24.92 7.49 -15.70
C ARG A 23 24.72 6.21 -14.88
N PHE A 24 23.49 5.89 -14.54
CA PHE A 24 23.14 4.73 -13.73
C PHE A 24 21.90 4.06 -14.31
N ALA A 25 22.01 2.74 -14.49
CA ALA A 25 20.89 1.86 -14.74
C ALA A 25 20.79 0.92 -13.54
N PHE A 26 19.56 0.70 -13.07
CA PHE A 26 19.28 -0.33 -12.08
C PHE A 26 18.77 -1.54 -12.83
N ASP A 27 19.24 -2.72 -12.42
CA ASP A 27 18.69 -4.01 -12.80
C ASP A 27 18.76 -4.91 -11.57
N ILE A 28 17.59 -5.16 -10.99
CA ILE A 28 17.39 -5.91 -9.76
C ILE A 28 16.44 -7.04 -10.10
N ASP A 29 16.86 -8.27 -9.85
CA ASP A 29 16.04 -9.46 -9.99
C ASP A 29 16.12 -10.25 -8.69
N LEU A 30 14.98 -10.41 -8.02
CA LEU A 30 14.88 -11.02 -6.72
C LEU A 30 13.81 -12.12 -6.73
N ASP A 31 14.24 -13.32 -6.38
CA ASP A 31 13.37 -14.46 -6.17
C ASP A 31 12.86 -14.53 -4.73
N ALA A 32 11.53 -14.48 -4.60
CA ALA A 32 10.77 -14.59 -3.36
C ALA A 32 11.27 -13.68 -2.21
N PRO A 33 11.51 -12.36 -2.41
CA PRO A 33 11.85 -11.50 -1.28
C PRO A 33 10.64 -11.39 -0.35
N LYS A 34 10.88 -11.51 0.96
CA LYS A 34 9.83 -11.48 1.98
C LYS A 34 10.09 -10.37 2.98
N VAL A 35 9.06 -9.59 3.28
CA VAL A 35 9.07 -8.60 4.36
C VAL A 35 8.18 -9.10 5.49
N ARG A 36 8.71 -9.06 6.71
CA ARG A 36 8.00 -9.43 7.92
C ARG A 36 7.89 -8.22 8.85
N VAL A 37 6.68 -7.89 9.28
CA VAL A 37 6.42 -6.85 10.28
C VAL A 37 5.78 -7.51 11.51
N PRO A 38 6.43 -7.49 12.68
CA PRO A 38 5.83 -8.02 13.91
C PRO A 38 4.70 -7.11 14.39
N LEU A 39 3.58 -7.72 14.76
CA LEU A 39 2.43 -7.06 15.37
C LEU A 39 2.37 -7.43 16.86
N ARG A 40 2.12 -6.42 17.69
CA ARG A 40 2.01 -6.57 19.14
C ARG A 40 0.71 -5.95 19.60
N THR A 41 -0.08 -6.74 20.33
CA THR A 41 -1.23 -6.18 21.02
C THR A 41 -0.78 -5.23 22.12
N SER A 42 -1.49 -4.12 22.24
CA SER A 42 -1.12 -3.04 23.15
C SER A 42 -1.14 -3.54 24.61
N GLY A 43 0.03 -3.56 25.26
CA GLY A 43 0.20 -4.00 26.66
C GLY A 43 0.86 -5.38 26.84
N SER A 44 1.23 -6.06 25.75
CA SER A 44 2.02 -7.31 25.79
C SER A 44 3.46 -7.07 25.32
N ASP A 45 4.44 -7.62 26.05
CA ASP A 45 5.84 -7.67 25.61
C ASP A 45 6.07 -8.77 24.56
N ARG A 46 5.08 -9.66 24.36
CA ARG A 46 5.15 -10.75 23.39
C ARG A 46 4.57 -10.33 22.04
N CYS A 47 5.18 -10.81 20.97
CA CYS A 47 4.64 -10.66 19.62
C CYS A 47 3.50 -11.67 19.44
N ASP A 48 2.31 -11.18 19.13
CA ASP A 48 1.12 -12.03 19.04
C ASP A 48 0.87 -12.51 17.60
N SER A 49 1.25 -11.69 16.62
CA SER A 49 1.14 -12.06 15.21
C SER A 49 2.16 -11.33 14.34
N HIS A 50 2.31 -11.78 13.09
CA HIS A 50 3.16 -11.14 12.09
C HIS A 50 2.36 -10.83 10.84
N PHE A 51 2.63 -9.67 10.24
CA PHE A 51 2.31 -9.40 8.85
C PHE A 51 3.47 -9.88 7.96
N LEU A 52 3.14 -10.61 6.91
CA LEU A 52 4.08 -11.11 5.91
C LEU A 52 3.65 -10.61 4.53
N LEU A 53 4.59 -9.99 3.83
CA LEU A 53 4.48 -9.62 2.43
C LEU A 53 5.51 -10.43 1.65
N ASP A 54 5.02 -11.32 0.80
CA ASP A 54 5.80 -12.11 -0.15
C ASP A 54 5.73 -11.41 -1.50
N PHE A 55 6.87 -10.95 -2.01
CA PHE A 55 6.92 -10.29 -3.32
C PHE A 55 6.97 -11.29 -4.49
N GLY A 56 7.04 -12.60 -4.21
CA GLY A 56 7.17 -13.62 -5.23
C GLY A 56 8.38 -13.33 -6.12
N HIS A 57 8.24 -13.31 -7.43
CA HIS A 57 9.34 -12.91 -8.33
C HIS A 57 9.28 -11.40 -8.59
N PHE A 58 10.24 -10.64 -8.08
CA PHE A 58 10.28 -9.18 -8.15
C PHE A 58 11.45 -8.69 -8.99
N THR A 59 11.17 -7.85 -9.98
CA THR A 59 12.20 -7.20 -10.80
C THR A 59 12.05 -5.69 -10.77
N LEU A 60 13.16 -4.97 -10.76
CA LEU A 60 13.21 -3.54 -11.05
C LEU A 60 14.31 -3.31 -12.09
N HIS A 61 13.96 -2.71 -13.23
CA HIS A 61 14.95 -2.33 -14.23
C HIS A 61 14.72 -0.92 -14.76
N THR A 62 15.81 -0.22 -15.09
CA THR A 62 15.76 1.04 -15.83
C THR A 62 15.42 0.75 -17.28
N ALA A 63 14.33 1.32 -17.78
CA ALA A 63 13.91 1.12 -19.17
C ALA A 63 14.64 2.11 -20.08
N GLU A 64 15.31 1.61 -21.11
CA GLU A 64 15.95 2.43 -22.14
C GLU A 64 14.91 3.04 -23.09
N SER A 65 15.07 4.31 -23.42
CA SER A 65 14.19 5.03 -24.33
C SER A 65 14.45 4.62 -25.78
N GLN A 66 13.60 3.76 -26.36
CA GLN A 66 13.71 3.34 -27.76
C GLN A 66 12.93 4.24 -28.76
N SER A 67 12.42 5.42 -28.37
CA SER A 67 11.61 6.26 -29.28
C SER A 67 11.73 7.77 -29.08
N ASP A 68 11.71 8.50 -30.21
CA ASP A 68 11.75 9.97 -30.43
C ASP A 68 10.57 10.78 -29.85
N GLU A 69 10.07 10.48 -28.65
CA GLU A 69 9.10 11.34 -27.99
C GLU A 69 9.81 12.34 -27.07
N GLN A 70 9.70 13.63 -27.38
CA GLN A 70 10.32 14.77 -26.66
C GLN A 70 10.11 14.76 -25.13
N ARG A 71 9.04 14.09 -24.64
CA ARG A 71 8.75 13.90 -23.22
C ARG A 71 9.64 12.84 -22.54
N GLN A 72 10.11 11.83 -23.25
CA GLN A 72 10.95 10.77 -22.68
C GLN A 72 12.37 11.26 -22.35
N HIS A 73 12.84 12.35 -22.99
CA HIS A 73 14.12 12.96 -22.64
C HIS A 73 14.12 13.56 -21.22
N LEU A 74 12.97 14.06 -20.76
CA LEU A 74 12.83 14.75 -19.47
C LEU A 74 12.80 13.81 -18.26
N TYR A 75 12.46 12.53 -18.46
CA TYR A 75 12.27 11.58 -17.37
C TYR A 75 13.22 10.38 -17.48
N SER A 76 13.68 9.90 -16.33
CA SER A 76 14.25 8.57 -16.17
C SER A 76 13.12 7.59 -15.87
N ARG A 77 13.09 6.46 -16.58
CA ARG A 77 12.00 5.48 -16.51
C ARG A 77 12.47 4.20 -15.82
N PHE A 78 11.70 3.75 -14.85
CA PHE A 78 11.92 2.51 -14.12
C PHE A 78 10.68 1.63 -14.27
N CYS A 79 10.90 0.36 -14.61
CA CYS A 79 9.86 -0.66 -14.68
C CYS A 79 10.05 -1.60 -13.50
N ILE A 80 9.03 -1.68 -12.66
CA ILE A 80 8.95 -2.63 -11.55
C ILE A 80 7.94 -3.68 -11.95
N THR A 81 8.29 -4.95 -11.86
CA THR A 81 7.35 -6.05 -12.07
C THR A 81 7.39 -7.00 -10.90
N GLY A 82 6.26 -7.60 -10.60
CA GLY A 82 6.14 -8.63 -9.58
C GLY A 82 5.17 -9.71 -10.03
N ARG A 83 5.52 -10.97 -9.77
CA ARG A 83 4.64 -12.13 -9.98
C ARG A 83 4.48 -12.88 -8.67
N ASP A 84 3.30 -13.44 -8.46
CA ASP A 84 2.97 -14.22 -7.26
C ASP A 84 3.11 -13.45 -5.93
N ILE A 85 2.90 -12.13 -5.96
CA ILE A 85 2.89 -11.28 -4.77
C ILE A 85 1.71 -11.67 -3.90
N ALA A 86 1.93 -11.93 -2.62
CA ALA A 86 0.88 -12.22 -1.65
C ALA A 86 1.16 -11.57 -0.30
N ALA A 87 0.11 -11.32 0.47
CA ALA A 87 0.25 -10.80 1.83
C ALA A 87 -0.69 -11.52 2.78
N PHE A 88 -0.23 -11.81 4.00
CA PHE A 88 -1.00 -12.54 4.99
C PHE A 88 -0.56 -12.23 6.41
N PHE A 89 -1.46 -12.43 7.37
CA PHE A 89 -1.14 -12.43 8.79
C PHE A 89 -0.95 -13.86 9.30
N THR A 90 -0.08 -14.03 10.28
CA THR A 90 0.15 -15.32 10.96
C THR A 90 0.20 -15.11 12.45
N ASP A 91 -0.45 -16.00 13.21
CA ASP A 91 -0.34 -16.01 14.68
C ASP A 91 1.01 -16.57 15.11
N CYS A 92 1.58 -16.00 16.18
CA CYS A 92 2.72 -16.59 16.84
C CYS A 92 2.25 -17.83 17.61
N GLY A 93 2.70 -19.01 17.20
CA GLY A 93 2.45 -20.24 17.95
C GLY A 93 2.97 -20.15 19.40
N SER A 94 2.41 -20.97 20.29
CA SER A 94 2.70 -21.00 21.74
C SER A 94 4.17 -21.28 22.10
N ASP A 95 5.00 -21.64 21.12
CA ASP A 95 6.32 -22.24 21.33
C ASP A 95 7.48 -21.27 21.05
N PHE A 96 7.20 -20.02 20.66
CA PHE A 96 8.25 -19.01 20.51
C PHE A 96 8.63 -18.38 21.86
N GLY A 97 9.38 -19.15 22.65
CA GLY A 97 10.25 -18.61 23.69
C GLY A 97 11.29 -17.69 23.06
N SER A 98 11.21 -16.40 23.40
CA SER A 98 12.08 -15.31 22.94
C SER A 98 12.04 -15.03 21.43
N CYS A 99 11.53 -13.85 21.06
CA CYS A 99 11.81 -13.25 19.75
C CYS A 99 13.29 -12.82 19.71
N SER A 100 14.21 -13.79 19.66
CA SER A 100 15.60 -13.57 19.31
C SER A 100 15.71 -13.46 17.79
N LEU A 101 16.32 -12.38 17.34
CA LEU A 101 16.49 -11.98 15.95
C LEU A 101 17.58 -12.84 15.26
N VAL A 102 17.45 -14.18 15.22
CA VAL A 102 18.34 -15.06 14.45
C VAL A 102 17.60 -16.30 13.93
N LYS A 103 17.41 -16.34 12.60
CA LYS A 103 17.09 -17.45 11.65
C LYS A 103 16.30 -18.70 12.11
N PRO A 104 15.43 -19.18 11.21
CA PRO A 104 15.64 -20.52 10.67
C PRO A 104 15.79 -20.51 9.14
N ASN A 105 16.76 -21.29 8.66
CA ASN A 105 16.87 -21.70 7.26
C ASN A 105 15.63 -22.54 6.90
N TYR A 106 14.91 -22.14 5.86
CA TYR A 106 14.08 -23.07 5.09
C TYR A 106 14.73 -23.19 3.72
N ASP A 107 15.50 -24.26 3.57
CA ASP A 107 15.96 -24.73 2.27
C ASP A 107 14.77 -25.40 1.55
N GLY A 108 14.80 -25.35 0.23
CA GLY A 108 13.64 -25.53 -0.63
C GLY A 108 12.93 -26.88 -0.48
N GLN A 109 11.62 -26.85 -0.26
CA GLN A 109 10.76 -27.95 -0.65
C GLN A 109 9.35 -27.45 -0.99
N ILE A 110 9.09 -27.39 -2.29
CA ILE A 110 7.73 -27.39 -2.84
C ILE A 110 7.12 -28.75 -2.47
N VAL A 111 6.08 -28.77 -1.63
CA VAL A 111 5.24 -29.95 -1.45
C VAL A 111 3.77 -29.54 -1.42
N ASN A 112 3.08 -29.88 -2.51
CA ASN A 112 1.66 -30.10 -2.53
C ASN A 112 1.35 -31.36 -1.72
N SER A 113 0.71 -31.25 -0.55
CA SER A 113 -0.08 -32.33 0.08
C SER A 113 -0.85 -31.77 1.30
N PRO A 114 -2.10 -32.21 1.56
CA PRO A 114 -2.86 -31.78 2.72
C PRO A 114 -2.50 -32.65 3.93
N ILE A 115 -1.78 -32.10 4.91
CA ILE A 115 -1.58 -32.76 6.20
C ILE A 115 -1.78 -31.76 7.33
N THR A 116 -2.75 -32.10 8.16
CA THR A 116 -3.11 -31.54 9.45
C THR A 116 -1.92 -31.64 10.42
N ASP A 117 -1.36 -30.52 10.84
CA ASP A 117 -0.55 -30.44 12.07
C ASP A 117 -0.49 -29.00 12.59
N LYS A 118 -1.34 -28.70 13.59
CA LYS A 118 -1.39 -27.46 14.40
C LYS A 118 -1.04 -26.17 13.63
N ASP A 119 -1.81 -25.89 12.59
CA ASP A 119 -1.73 -24.65 11.83
C ASP A 119 -1.94 -23.46 12.77
N GLY A 120 -0.89 -22.66 12.97
CA GLY A 120 -1.08 -21.27 13.40
C GLY A 120 -2.01 -20.60 12.39
N ASN A 121 -3.04 -19.90 12.85
CA ASN A 121 -4.05 -19.37 11.94
C ASN A 121 -3.39 -18.41 10.94
N VAL A 122 -3.39 -18.79 9.66
CA VAL A 122 -2.92 -17.94 8.56
C VAL A 122 -4.11 -17.20 7.99
N TYR A 123 -4.06 -15.87 8.02
CA TYR A 123 -5.09 -15.00 7.46
C TYR A 123 -4.56 -14.34 6.19
N SER A 124 -4.84 -14.95 5.03
CA SER A 124 -4.58 -14.30 3.73
C SER A 124 -5.23 -12.91 3.71
N LEU A 125 -4.47 -11.90 3.28
CA LEU A 125 -4.93 -10.53 3.07
C LEU A 125 -5.00 -10.20 1.58
N ILE A 126 -3.96 -10.55 0.83
CA ILE A 126 -3.86 -10.35 -0.62
C ILE A 126 -3.61 -11.71 -1.26
N ASP A 127 -4.50 -12.13 -2.15
CA ASP A 127 -4.30 -13.31 -2.99
C ASP A 127 -3.11 -13.12 -3.92
N ARG A 128 -2.47 -14.22 -4.31
CA ARG A 128 -1.34 -14.18 -5.25
C ARG A 128 -1.72 -13.40 -6.50
N CYS A 129 -1.05 -12.27 -6.71
CA CYS A 129 -1.29 -11.38 -7.82
C CYS A 129 0.00 -10.99 -8.53
N GLY A 130 -0.12 -10.61 -9.80
CA GLY A 130 0.94 -9.93 -10.53
C GLY A 130 0.78 -8.41 -10.44
N MET A 131 1.88 -7.69 -10.61
CA MET A 131 1.91 -6.23 -10.68
C MET A 131 2.94 -5.77 -11.70
N ALA A 132 2.63 -4.69 -12.43
CA ALA A 132 3.61 -3.91 -13.17
C ALA A 132 3.45 -2.44 -12.77
N VAL A 133 4.55 -1.77 -12.43
CA VAL A 133 4.59 -0.35 -12.09
C VAL A 133 5.61 0.34 -12.98
N LEU A 134 5.16 1.38 -13.68
CA LEU A 134 6.03 2.27 -14.43
C LEU A 134 6.22 3.56 -13.65
N VAL A 135 7.46 3.85 -13.28
CA VAL A 135 7.84 5.09 -12.59
C VAL A 135 8.65 5.93 -13.55
N ASN A 136 8.17 7.12 -13.90
CA ASN A 136 8.95 8.13 -14.60
C ASN A 136 9.33 9.23 -13.62
N GLN A 137 10.61 9.41 -13.34
CA GLN A 137 11.13 10.45 -12.46
C GLN A 137 11.83 11.52 -13.29
N ILE A 138 11.49 12.79 -13.07
CA ILE A 138 12.07 13.88 -13.84
C ILE A 138 13.57 13.96 -13.56
N LYS A 139 14.39 14.09 -14.61
CA LYS A 139 15.84 14.19 -14.48
C LYS A 139 16.26 15.53 -13.87
N VAL A 140 15.53 16.59 -14.22
CA VAL A 140 15.76 17.96 -13.78
C VAL A 140 14.42 18.59 -13.41
N PRO A 141 14.27 19.22 -12.22
CA PRO A 141 13.04 19.87 -11.81
C PRO A 141 12.54 20.86 -12.87
N HIS A 142 11.24 20.81 -13.19
CA HIS A 142 10.65 21.64 -14.23
C HIS A 142 9.29 22.21 -13.79
N PRO A 143 9.03 23.52 -13.97
CA PRO A 143 7.83 24.17 -13.43
C PRO A 143 6.51 23.68 -14.04
N SER A 144 6.55 23.14 -15.26
CA SER A 144 5.37 22.67 -15.99
C SER A 144 5.19 21.15 -16.00
N PHE A 145 6.08 20.39 -15.36
CA PHE A 145 6.05 18.93 -15.38
C PHE A 145 6.17 18.36 -13.97
N PRO A 146 5.38 17.34 -13.60
CA PRO A 146 5.46 16.74 -12.29
C PRO A 146 6.79 16.01 -12.10
N SER A 147 7.30 16.02 -10.87
CA SER A 147 8.57 15.39 -10.53
C SER A 147 8.56 13.87 -10.69
N THR A 148 7.42 13.23 -10.43
CA THR A 148 7.25 11.78 -10.53
C THR A 148 5.90 11.44 -11.13
N LEU A 149 5.90 10.56 -12.13
CA LEU A 149 4.71 9.95 -12.74
C LEU A 149 4.72 8.46 -12.45
N ILE A 150 3.64 7.94 -11.87
CA ILE A 150 3.51 6.52 -11.55
C ILE A 150 2.29 5.96 -12.29
N SER A 151 2.49 4.87 -13.03
CA SER A 151 1.41 4.07 -13.60
C SER A 151 1.49 2.68 -13.01
N ILE A 152 0.35 2.14 -12.55
CA ILE A 152 0.26 0.85 -11.88
C ILE A 152 -0.75 -0.01 -12.64
N GLN A 153 -0.36 -1.23 -12.95
CA GLN A 153 -1.21 -2.25 -13.54
C GLN A 153 -1.21 -3.50 -12.65
N VAL A 154 -2.39 -3.91 -12.21
CA VAL A 154 -2.61 -5.12 -11.42
C VAL A 154 -3.74 -5.90 -12.08
N PRO A 155 -3.47 -6.95 -12.87
CA PRO A 155 -4.48 -7.61 -13.70
C PRO A 155 -5.58 -8.31 -12.89
N ASN A 156 -5.21 -8.95 -11.78
CA ASN A 156 -6.14 -9.61 -10.86
C ASN A 156 -5.71 -9.31 -9.42
N LEU A 157 -6.62 -8.77 -8.61
CA LEU A 157 -6.35 -8.45 -7.20
C LEU A 157 -7.49 -8.99 -6.33
N GLY A 158 -7.19 -10.03 -5.54
CA GLY A 158 -8.08 -10.54 -4.49
C GLY A 158 -7.67 -9.97 -3.15
N ILE A 159 -8.60 -9.33 -2.43
CA ILE A 159 -8.35 -8.82 -1.08
C ILE A 159 -9.39 -9.42 -0.13
N HIS A 160 -8.91 -10.01 0.96
CA HIS A 160 -9.76 -10.63 1.96
C HIS A 160 -9.99 -9.71 3.14
N PHE A 161 -11.26 -9.54 3.51
CA PHE A 161 -11.66 -8.74 4.67
C PHE A 161 -12.47 -9.58 5.65
N SER A 162 -12.21 -9.38 6.94
CA SER A 162 -13.00 -9.88 8.06
C SER A 162 -12.74 -8.97 9.26
N SER A 163 -13.58 -9.05 10.30
CA SER A 163 -13.37 -8.26 11.53
C SER A 163 -11.98 -8.48 12.12
N GLU A 164 -11.50 -9.72 12.13
CA GLU A 164 -10.16 -10.09 12.59
C GLU A 164 -9.04 -9.47 11.72
N ARG A 165 -9.16 -9.55 10.40
CA ARG A 165 -8.17 -8.94 9.49
C ARG A 165 -8.15 -7.43 9.61
N TYR A 166 -9.32 -6.81 9.78
CA TYR A 166 -9.42 -5.36 9.95
C TYR A 166 -8.68 -4.89 11.20
N PHE A 167 -8.85 -5.57 12.33
CA PHE A 167 -8.12 -5.25 13.56
C PHE A 167 -6.60 -5.28 13.34
N ARG A 168 -6.08 -6.32 12.67
CA ARG A 168 -4.65 -6.47 12.37
C ARG A 168 -4.12 -5.43 11.37
N ILE A 169 -4.93 -5.05 10.39
CA ILE A 169 -4.61 -3.95 9.47
C ILE A 169 -4.45 -2.64 10.25
N MET A 170 -5.34 -2.35 11.19
CA MET A 170 -5.25 -1.13 11.99
C MET A 170 -4.02 -1.12 12.90
N GLU A 171 -3.63 -2.27 13.47
CA GLU A 171 -2.36 -2.41 14.19
C GLU A 171 -1.14 -2.15 13.28
N LEU A 172 -1.12 -2.75 12.09
CA LEU A 172 -0.06 -2.53 11.11
C LEU A 172 0.05 -1.05 10.73
N LEU A 173 -1.08 -0.40 10.47
CA LEU A 173 -1.12 1.04 10.17
C LEU A 173 -0.61 1.87 11.34
N ASN A 174 -0.98 1.56 12.58
CA ASN A 174 -0.49 2.26 13.77
C ASN A 174 1.05 2.19 13.88
N ILE A 175 1.65 1.04 13.55
CA ILE A 175 3.12 0.90 13.52
C ILE A 175 3.73 1.81 12.44
N LEU A 176 3.15 1.82 11.24
CA LEU A 176 3.64 2.66 10.14
C LEU A 176 3.50 4.16 10.46
N TYR A 177 2.37 4.59 11.02
CA TYR A 177 2.14 5.98 11.40
C TYR A 177 2.99 6.44 12.59
N LYS A 178 3.12 5.64 13.66
CA LYS A 178 4.03 5.96 14.78
C LYS A 178 5.48 6.11 14.33
N THR A 179 5.91 5.30 13.36
CA THR A 179 7.25 5.42 12.78
C THR A 179 7.43 6.77 12.06
N MET A 180 6.37 7.28 11.45
CA MET A 180 6.37 8.58 10.78
C MET A 180 6.34 9.75 11.78
N ASP A 181 5.56 9.65 12.86
CA ASP A 181 5.49 10.68 13.91
C ASP A 181 6.80 10.78 14.72
N ASN A 182 7.52 9.68 14.94
CA ASN A 182 8.82 9.70 15.62
C ASN A 182 9.94 10.41 14.83
N CYS A 183 9.71 10.77 13.55
CA CYS A 183 10.59 11.67 12.80
C CYS A 183 10.42 13.14 13.23
N SER A 184 9.41 13.42 14.06
CA SER A 184 9.07 14.74 14.60
C SER A 184 8.60 14.60 16.05
N GLN A 185 9.55 14.56 17.00
CA GLN A 185 9.45 14.76 18.47
C GLN A 185 8.20 14.20 19.22
N PRO A 186 8.38 13.43 20.32
CA PRO A 186 7.28 12.69 20.93
C PRO A 186 6.45 13.57 21.88
N THR A 187 5.15 13.67 21.65
CA THR A 187 4.19 13.95 22.72
C THR A 187 3.50 12.65 23.10
N SER A 188 3.88 12.17 24.29
CA SER A 188 3.11 11.22 25.10
C SER A 188 1.69 11.73 25.22
N ASP A 189 0.71 10.93 24.79
CA ASP A 189 -0.55 10.79 25.51
C ASP A 189 -1.19 9.43 25.24
N SER A 190 -1.73 8.88 26.31
CA SER A 190 -2.23 7.53 26.48
C SER A 190 -3.44 7.21 25.59
N PHE A 191 -3.25 6.36 24.58
CA PHE A 191 -4.33 5.83 23.73
C PHE A 191 -5.09 4.68 24.40
N GLN A 192 -5.75 4.97 25.54
CA GLN A 192 -6.74 4.07 26.15
C GLN A 192 -8.18 4.53 25.87
N SER A 193 -8.41 5.34 24.85
CA SER A 193 -9.74 5.50 24.27
C SER A 193 -9.90 4.46 23.17
N LYS A 194 -10.88 3.59 23.36
CA LYS A 194 -11.35 2.59 22.39
C LYS A 194 -11.55 3.29 21.04
N LEU A 195 -10.58 3.19 20.14
CA LEU A 195 -10.68 3.70 18.77
C LEU A 195 -11.75 2.85 18.07
N THR A 196 -13.00 3.28 18.18
CA THR A 196 -14.02 2.82 17.26
C THR A 196 -13.69 3.45 15.89
N PRO A 197 -13.83 2.72 14.77
CA PRO A 197 -13.45 3.17 13.41
C PRO A 197 -14.02 4.52 12.91
N TRP A 198 -14.88 5.15 13.70
CA TRP A 198 -15.69 6.33 13.42
C TRP A 198 -15.29 7.53 14.28
N SER A 199 -14.17 7.47 15.01
CA SER A 199 -13.83 8.50 16.01
C SER A 199 -13.67 9.91 15.41
N SER A 200 -13.48 10.03 14.09
CA SER A 200 -13.70 11.27 13.34
C SER A 200 -14.95 11.12 12.45
N VAL A 201 -16.10 11.47 13.01
CA VAL A 201 -17.33 11.64 12.24
C VAL A 201 -17.20 12.95 11.48
N ASP A 202 -17.13 12.89 10.16
CA ASP A 202 -17.13 14.10 9.31
C ASP A 202 -18.52 14.73 9.29
N LEU A 203 -19.57 13.88 9.29
CA LEU A 203 -20.96 14.30 9.38
C LEU A 203 -21.82 13.19 9.95
N ALA A 204 -22.71 13.50 10.91
CA ALA A 204 -23.75 12.58 11.36
C ALA A 204 -25.11 13.28 11.37
N THR A 205 -26.11 12.66 10.74
CA THR A 205 -27.43 13.28 10.58
C THR A 205 -28.54 12.25 10.45
N HIS A 206 -29.77 12.67 10.76
CA HIS A 206 -30.95 11.87 10.45
C HIS A 206 -31.25 11.95 8.95
N GLY A 207 -31.54 10.81 8.34
CA GLY A 207 -31.83 10.71 6.92
C GLY A 207 -32.96 9.74 6.64
N ARG A 208 -33.29 9.60 5.35
CA ARG A 208 -34.15 8.53 4.87
C ARG A 208 -33.43 7.82 3.73
N ILE A 209 -33.48 6.50 3.73
CA ILE A 209 -32.98 5.68 2.61
C ILE A 209 -34.16 5.10 1.84
N LEU A 210 -34.03 5.04 0.52
CA LEU A 210 -35.02 4.37 -0.31
C LEU A 210 -34.76 2.87 -0.28
N VAL A 211 -35.75 2.10 0.17
CA VAL A 211 -35.68 0.64 0.22
C VAL A 211 -36.70 0.07 -0.74
N TRP A 212 -36.23 -0.76 -1.67
CA TRP A 212 -37.07 -1.49 -2.60
C TRP A 212 -37.51 -2.82 -1.97
N LYS A 213 -38.81 -3.12 -2.05
CA LYS A 213 -39.46 -4.32 -1.51
C LYS A 213 -40.41 -4.90 -2.55
N GLY A 214 -40.94 -6.10 -2.27
CA GLY A 214 -41.85 -6.83 -3.16
C GLY A 214 -41.11 -7.70 -4.19
N ILE A 215 -41.86 -8.57 -4.86
CA ILE A 215 -41.32 -9.43 -5.93
C ILE A 215 -40.82 -8.53 -7.06
N GLY A 216 -39.55 -8.70 -7.42
CA GLY A 216 -38.89 -7.92 -8.50
C GLY A 216 -38.53 -6.47 -8.14
N ASN A 217 -38.41 -6.11 -6.85
CA ASN A 217 -38.12 -4.72 -6.42
C ASN A 217 -39.15 -3.71 -6.95
N SER A 218 -40.43 -4.09 -6.97
CA SER A 218 -41.51 -3.32 -7.58
C SER A 218 -42.05 -2.18 -6.71
N VAL A 219 -41.75 -2.16 -5.40
CA VAL A 219 -42.27 -1.15 -4.47
C VAL A 219 -41.11 -0.42 -3.76
N ALA A 220 -41.02 0.89 -3.95
CA ALA A 220 -40.02 1.74 -3.29
C ALA A 220 -40.61 2.43 -2.06
N THR A 221 -39.93 2.36 -0.91
CA THR A 221 -40.40 2.95 0.35
C THR A 221 -39.26 3.64 1.09
N TRP A 222 -39.46 4.91 1.46
CA TRP A 222 -38.50 5.68 2.26
C TRP A 222 -38.53 5.22 3.72
N HIS A 223 -37.39 4.74 4.21
CA HIS A 223 -37.22 4.33 5.61
C HIS A 223 -36.35 5.34 6.36
N PRO A 224 -36.76 5.82 7.54
CA PRO A 224 -35.92 6.67 8.38
C PRO A 224 -34.69 5.90 8.88
N CYS A 225 -33.56 6.59 8.98
CA CYS A 225 -32.30 6.03 9.42
C CYS A 225 -31.39 7.14 9.98
N PHE A 226 -30.29 6.73 10.59
CA PHE A 226 -29.22 7.64 11.00
C PHE A 226 -27.99 7.42 10.12
N LEU A 227 -27.49 8.48 9.51
CA LEU A 227 -26.39 8.44 8.56
C LEU A 227 -25.13 8.99 9.22
N VAL A 228 -24.01 8.28 9.06
CA VAL A 228 -22.70 8.71 9.53
C VAL A 228 -21.74 8.65 8.36
N LEU A 229 -21.17 9.79 7.99
CA LEU A 229 -20.05 9.90 7.05
C LEU A 229 -18.75 9.92 7.86
N SER A 230 -17.85 9.02 7.55
CA SER A 230 -16.49 9.02 8.09
C SER A 230 -15.51 8.63 6.99
N GLY A 231 -14.68 9.59 6.59
CA GLY A 231 -13.83 9.52 5.41
C GLY A 231 -14.64 9.35 4.13
N SER A 232 -14.29 8.33 3.34
CA SER A 232 -14.98 7.98 2.09
C SER A 232 -16.14 6.99 2.28
N TYR A 233 -16.56 6.74 3.52
CA TYR A 233 -17.58 5.76 3.85
C TYR A 233 -18.82 6.42 4.42
N LEU A 234 -19.98 6.09 3.85
CA LEU A 234 -21.29 6.40 4.38
C LEU A 234 -21.86 5.18 5.08
N TYR A 235 -22.09 5.28 6.38
CA TYR A 235 -22.67 4.25 7.21
C TYR A 235 -24.12 4.58 7.53
N VAL A 236 -24.97 3.55 7.51
CA VAL A 236 -26.40 3.65 7.76
C VAL A 236 -26.74 2.85 9.01
N PHE A 237 -27.24 3.53 10.02
CA PHE A 237 -27.71 2.98 11.28
C PHE A 237 -29.24 3.03 11.34
N GLU A 238 -29.84 2.12 12.11
CA GLU A 238 -31.27 2.15 12.36
C GLU A 238 -31.68 3.43 13.12
N SER A 239 -30.87 3.79 14.11
CA SER A 239 -31.05 4.99 14.93
C SER A 239 -29.70 5.51 15.42
N ALA A 240 -29.67 6.74 15.94
CA ALA A 240 -28.47 7.32 16.54
C ALA A 240 -27.96 6.53 17.78
N LYS A 241 -28.80 5.69 18.39
CA LYS A 241 -28.45 4.89 19.58
C LYS A 241 -28.08 3.45 19.24
N SER A 242 -28.12 3.08 17.96
CA SER A 242 -27.84 1.71 17.54
C SER A 242 -26.36 1.38 17.74
N PRO A 243 -26.02 0.24 18.37
CA PRO A 243 -24.63 -0.13 18.66
C PRO A 243 -23.85 -0.59 17.43
N SER A 244 -24.54 -0.84 16.30
CA SER A 244 -23.95 -1.26 15.04
C SER A 244 -24.72 -0.66 13.85
N TYR A 245 -24.03 -0.56 12.72
CA TYR A 245 -24.62 -0.12 11.45
C TYR A 245 -25.32 -1.29 10.76
N GLN A 246 -26.35 -0.97 9.95
CA GLN A 246 -27.06 -1.95 9.13
C GLN A 246 -26.39 -2.12 7.76
N ARG A 247 -25.90 -1.03 7.17
CA ARG A 247 -25.29 -1.00 5.83
C ARG A 247 -24.20 0.07 5.76
N TYR A 248 -23.31 -0.07 4.80
CA TYR A 248 -22.35 0.98 4.45
C TYR A 248 -22.10 1.02 2.94
N SER A 249 -21.71 2.19 2.45
CA SER A 249 -21.31 2.43 1.07
C SER A 249 -19.98 3.16 1.04
N ARG A 250 -19.09 2.78 0.12
CA ARG A 250 -17.84 3.48 -0.13
C ARG A 250 -17.99 4.38 -1.35
N PHE A 251 -17.64 5.65 -1.23
CA PHE A 251 -17.46 6.52 -2.38
C PHE A 251 -16.08 6.22 -2.99
N PHE A 252 -16.05 5.59 -4.16
CA PHE A 252 -14.83 5.48 -4.93
C PHE A 252 -14.57 6.82 -5.62
N THR A 253 -13.55 7.53 -5.18
CA THR A 253 -12.84 8.46 -6.06
C THR A 253 -11.96 7.61 -6.97
N SER A 254 -12.17 7.69 -8.29
CA SER A 254 -11.17 7.21 -9.26
C SER A 254 -9.87 7.99 -9.00
N PHE A 255 -8.83 7.32 -8.50
CA PHE A 255 -7.58 7.97 -8.16
C PHE A 255 -6.64 7.95 -9.37
N SER A 256 -6.58 9.07 -10.08
CA SER A 256 -5.34 9.49 -10.73
C SER A 256 -4.49 10.16 -9.64
N ILE A 257 -3.48 9.47 -9.11
CA ILE A 257 -2.59 10.07 -8.11
C ILE A 257 -1.54 10.90 -8.86
N LEU A 258 -1.73 12.22 -8.88
CA LEU A 258 -0.74 13.18 -9.33
C LEU A 258 0.01 13.68 -8.10
N PHE A 259 1.24 13.22 -7.88
CA PHE A 259 2.11 13.80 -6.85
C PHE A 259 2.70 15.10 -7.41
N VAL A 260 2.17 16.25 -6.96
CA VAL A 260 2.84 17.54 -7.11
C VAL A 260 3.69 17.76 -5.86
N GLY A 261 4.97 17.38 -5.93
CA GLY A 261 5.97 17.81 -4.97
C GLY A 261 6.61 19.09 -5.50
N ASN A 262 6.55 20.17 -4.71
CA ASN A 262 7.38 21.37 -4.92
C ASN A 262 8.83 21.08 -4.53
#